data_AF-A0A2R8C0B4-F1
#
_entry.id   AF-A0A2R8C0B4-F1
#
_cell.length_a   1.000
_cell.length_b   1.000
_cell.length_c   1.000
_cell.angle_alpha   90.00
_cell.angle_beta   90.00
_cell.angle_gamma   90.00
#
_symmetry.space_group_name_H-M   'P 1'
#
loop_
_entity.id
_entity.type
_entity.pdbx_description
1 polymer ?
#
loop_
_entity_poly.entity_id
_entity_poly.type
_entity_poly.pdbx_seq_one_letter_code
_entity_poly.pdbx_strand_id
1 'polypeptide(L)'
;MRFLAMTNHYVFEPEFCNPAAGWEKGRVEKNVRDSRDQILQGLPTFPGLVALNDWLEQSCLELWRQTAHGTLPDMIADVWAEEQAALMPLPPAFDGFIELSKRVSPTCLISFEHEEDQETIRGDRFPDAKATAFRRHSPTVPSACGSIQTGWLSRPKAVSCANIPA
;
A
#
# COMPACT_ATOMS: atom_id res chain seq x y z
N MET A 1 5.63 -2.90 17.73
CA MET A 1 6.53 -3.48 16.72
C MET A 1 5.84 -4.60 15.91
N ARG A 2 4.79 -4.31 15.12
CA ARG A 2 4.11 -5.33 14.29
C ARG A 2 4.80 -5.58 12.95
N PHE A 3 5.41 -4.53 12.40
CA PHE A 3 6.24 -4.62 11.20
C PHE A 3 7.40 -5.60 11.36
N LEU A 4 8.15 -5.55 12.47
CA LEU A 4 9.23 -6.52 12.72
C LEU A 4 8.73 -7.96 12.89
N ALA A 5 7.50 -8.15 13.38
CA ALA A 5 6.90 -9.48 13.42
C ALA A 5 6.57 -9.97 12.00
N MET A 6 6.12 -9.08 11.12
CA MET A 6 5.90 -9.38 9.70
C MET A 6 7.22 -9.73 8.98
N THR A 7 8.30 -8.98 9.23
CA THR A 7 9.61 -9.26 8.59
C THR A 7 10.15 -10.62 9.00
N ASN A 8 10.02 -10.98 10.29
CA ASN A 8 10.38 -12.31 10.78
C ASN A 8 9.48 -13.41 10.19
N HIS A 9 8.18 -13.16 10.03
CA HIS A 9 7.23 -14.14 9.46
C HIS A 9 7.56 -14.51 8.02
N TYR A 10 7.97 -13.52 7.21
CA TYR A 10 8.39 -13.74 5.82
C TYR A 10 9.90 -13.93 5.65
N VAL A 11 10.66 -13.93 6.76
CA VAL A 11 12.10 -14.18 6.79
C VAL A 11 12.89 -13.25 5.85
N PHE A 12 12.63 -11.95 5.93
CA PHE A 12 13.42 -10.93 5.21
C PHE A 12 13.94 -9.85 6.14
N GLU A 13 15.10 -9.29 5.81
CA GLU A 13 15.69 -8.15 6.52
C GLU A 13 15.19 -6.85 5.88
N PRO A 14 14.55 -5.94 6.65
CA PRO A 14 14.09 -4.68 6.11
C PRO A 14 15.24 -3.69 5.93
N GLU A 15 15.52 -3.30 4.69
CA GLU A 15 16.42 -2.20 4.37
C GLU A 15 15.61 -0.94 4.03
N PHE A 16 15.84 0.14 4.77
CA PHE A 16 15.17 1.42 4.54
C PHE A 16 16.11 2.39 3.83
N CYS A 17 15.57 3.17 2.88
CA CYS A 17 16.31 4.25 2.26
C CYS A 17 16.76 5.28 3.30
N ASN A 18 17.94 5.86 3.09
CA ASN A 18 18.45 6.94 3.90
C ASN A 18 17.55 8.20 3.77
N PRO A 19 17.20 8.85 4.89
CA PRO A 19 16.50 10.14 4.84
C PRO A 19 17.27 11.14 3.99
N ALA A 20 16.54 11.90 3.15
CA ALA A 20 17.10 12.86 2.18
C ALA A 20 18.00 12.27 1.06
N ALA A 21 18.10 10.95 0.92
CA ALA A 21 18.81 10.30 -0.18
C ALA A 21 17.88 10.03 -1.38
N GLY A 22 17.46 11.09 -2.08
CA GLY A 22 16.54 10.98 -3.23
C GLY A 22 17.04 10.07 -4.37
N TRP A 23 18.36 9.87 -4.47
CA TRP A 23 18.99 9.03 -5.48
C TRP A 23 18.69 7.52 -5.30
N GLU A 24 18.45 7.05 -4.07
CA GLU A 24 18.10 5.64 -3.78
C GLU A 24 16.70 5.30 -4.29
N LYS A 25 15.82 6.30 -4.33
CA LYS A 25 14.42 6.13 -4.75
C LYS A 25 14.19 6.35 -6.25
N GLY A 26 15.17 6.92 -6.96
CA GLY A 26 15.02 7.35 -8.35
C GLY A 26 14.57 6.25 -9.32
N ARG A 27 15.02 5.01 -9.11
CA ARG A 27 14.60 3.86 -9.93
C ARG A 27 13.11 3.56 -9.77
N VAL A 28 12.61 3.57 -8.53
CA VAL A 28 11.19 3.32 -8.23
C VAL A 28 10.32 4.47 -8.75
N GLU A 29 10.72 5.72 -8.54
CA GLU A 29 9.94 6.88 -8.99
C GLU A 29 9.81 6.96 -10.51
N LYS A 30 10.88 6.61 -11.23
CA LYS A 30 10.85 6.51 -12.68
C LYS A 30 9.92 5.39 -13.14
N ASN A 31 10.05 4.18 -12.59
CA ASN A 31 9.18 3.06 -12.96
C ASN A 31 7.70 3.36 -12.70
N VAL A 32 7.37 4.05 -11.61
CA VAL A 32 6.00 4.48 -11.31
C VAL A 32 5.49 5.47 -12.36
N ARG A 33 6.32 6.44 -12.77
CA ARG A 33 5.97 7.39 -13.83
C ARG A 33 5.75 6.69 -15.16
N ASP A 34 6.68 5.83 -15.56
CA ASP A 34 6.64 5.11 -16.83
C ASP A 34 5.40 4.20 -16.89
N SER A 35 5.15 3.42 -15.83
CA SER A 35 3.97 2.53 -15.76
C SER A 35 2.66 3.30 -15.80
N ARG A 36 2.58 4.46 -15.13
CA ARG A 36 1.39 5.32 -15.18
C ARG A 36 1.15 5.82 -16.60
N ASP A 37 2.20 6.29 -17.27
CA ASP A 37 2.07 6.86 -18.61
C ASP A 37 1.77 5.76 -19.64
N GLN A 38 2.26 4.53 -19.45
CA GLN A 38 1.99 3.38 -20.30
C GLN A 38 0.59 2.76 -20.11
N ILE A 39 0.13 2.62 -18.86
CA ILE A 39 -1.14 1.92 -18.55
C ILE A 39 -2.30 2.91 -18.40
N LEU A 40 -2.11 3.95 -17.59
CA LEU A 40 -3.23 4.79 -17.13
C LEU A 40 -3.61 5.90 -18.11
N GLN A 41 -2.77 6.18 -19.10
CA GLN A 41 -3.04 7.21 -20.11
C GLN A 41 -4.11 6.76 -21.13
N GLY A 42 -4.27 5.45 -21.35
CA GLY A 42 -5.27 4.84 -22.23
C GLY A 42 -6.46 4.20 -21.49
N LEU A 43 -6.76 4.66 -20.26
CA LEU A 43 -7.72 4.00 -19.39
C LEU A 43 -9.14 3.95 -19.99
N PRO A 44 -9.74 2.77 -20.21
CA PRO A 44 -11.11 2.65 -20.69
C PRO A 44 -12.12 2.90 -19.55
N THR A 45 -13.41 2.98 -19.92
CA THR A 45 -14.50 3.11 -18.92
C THR A 45 -14.89 1.72 -18.41
N PHE A 46 -15.09 1.59 -17.10
CA PHE A 46 -15.44 0.32 -16.45
C PHE A 46 -16.80 0.41 -15.74
N PRO A 47 -17.56 -0.70 -15.69
CA PRO A 47 -18.84 -0.77 -14.99
C PRO A 47 -18.70 -0.85 -13.46
N GLY A 48 -17.49 -1.06 -12.93
CA GLY A 48 -17.25 -1.15 -11.49
C GLY A 48 -15.79 -1.47 -11.15
N LEU A 49 -15.51 -1.53 -9.83
CA LEU A 49 -14.15 -1.75 -9.32
C LEU A 49 -13.58 -3.12 -9.66
N VAL A 50 -14.41 -4.17 -9.71
CA VAL A 50 -13.97 -5.52 -10.08
C VAL A 50 -13.42 -5.52 -11.50
N ALA A 51 -14.20 -5.02 -12.46
CA ALA A 51 -13.78 -4.94 -13.87
C ALA A 51 -12.53 -4.06 -14.07
N LEU A 52 -12.38 -3.00 -13.28
CA LEU A 52 -11.16 -2.19 -13.28
C LEU A 52 -9.95 -2.98 -12.77
N ASN A 53 -10.09 -3.72 -11.66
CA ASN A 53 -8.99 -4.50 -11.09
C ASN A 53 -8.55 -5.62 -12.04
N ASP A 54 -9.50 -6.34 -12.64
CA ASP A 54 -9.21 -7.40 -13.61
C ASP A 54 -8.46 -6.83 -14.82
N TRP A 55 -8.91 -5.68 -15.34
CA TRP A 55 -8.23 -5.02 -16.44
C TRP A 55 -6.82 -4.53 -16.07
N LEU A 56 -6.64 -3.97 -14.86
CA LEU A 56 -5.34 -3.50 -14.40
C LEU A 56 -4.35 -4.65 -14.28
N GLU A 57 -4.76 -5.78 -13.71
CA GLU A 57 -3.93 -6.97 -13.58
C GLU A 57 -3.46 -7.47 -14.95
N GLN A 58 -4.39 -7.65 -15.89
CA GLN A 58 -4.04 -8.08 -17.24
C GLN A 58 -3.14 -7.08 -17.96
N SER A 59 -3.40 -5.78 -17.80
CA SER A 59 -2.58 -4.73 -18.42
C SER A 59 -1.15 -4.72 -17.87
N CYS A 60 -0.97 -4.97 -16.57
CA CYS A 60 0.35 -5.11 -15.97
C CYS A 60 1.11 -6.33 -16.52
N LEU A 61 0.44 -7.49 -16.63
CA LEU A 61 1.04 -8.71 -17.17
C LEU A 61 1.40 -8.59 -18.66
N GLU A 62 0.59 -7.88 -19.44
CA GLU A 62 0.91 -7.56 -20.83
C GLU A 62 2.12 -6.62 -20.92
N LEU A 63 2.15 -5.57 -20.08
CA LEU A 63 3.28 -4.65 -20.05
C LEU A 63 4.59 -5.36 -19.70
N TRP A 64 4.58 -6.31 -18.76
CA TRP A 64 5.77 -7.09 -18.39
C TRP A 64 6.31 -7.96 -19.53
N ARG A 65 5.45 -8.43 -20.44
CA ARG A 65 5.86 -9.19 -21.63
C ARG A 65 6.53 -8.31 -22.69
N GLN A 66 6.32 -7.00 -22.64
CA GLN A 66 6.86 -6.04 -23.60
C GLN A 66 8.01 -5.20 -23.03
N THR A 67 8.26 -5.29 -21.72
CA THR A 67 9.26 -4.49 -21.03
C THR A 67 10.53 -5.31 -20.81
N ALA A 68 11.66 -4.80 -21.29
CA ALA A 68 12.97 -5.40 -21.03
C ALA A 68 13.33 -5.32 -19.53
N HIS A 69 13.95 -6.36 -18.97
CA HIS A 69 14.33 -6.41 -17.55
C HIS A 69 15.31 -5.28 -17.13
N GLY A 70 16.07 -4.73 -18.08
CA GLY A 70 16.99 -3.61 -17.85
C GLY A 70 18.33 -4.02 -17.24
N THR A 71 18.56 -5.31 -16.98
CA THR A 71 19.86 -5.85 -16.54
C THR A 71 20.15 -7.16 -17.26
N LEU A 72 19.14 -8.03 -17.34
CA LEU A 72 19.13 -9.21 -18.19
C LEU A 72 18.65 -8.86 -19.60
N PRO A 73 19.05 -9.64 -20.63
CA PRO A 73 18.67 -9.39 -22.02
C PRO A 73 17.19 -9.69 -22.32
N ASP A 74 16.52 -10.48 -21.47
CA ASP A 74 15.15 -10.94 -21.68
C ASP A 74 14.09 -9.95 -21.17
N MET A 75 12.82 -10.24 -21.46
CA MET A 75 11.68 -9.46 -20.97
C MET A 75 11.43 -9.78 -19.49
N ILE A 76 10.80 -8.85 -18.77
CA ILE A 76 10.44 -9.04 -17.35
C ILE A 76 9.62 -10.33 -17.16
N ALA A 77 8.69 -10.60 -18.07
CA ALA A 77 7.86 -11.81 -17.99
C ALA A 77 8.66 -13.11 -18.14
N ASP A 78 9.69 -13.14 -18.98
CA ASP A 78 10.51 -14.33 -19.21
C ASP A 78 11.37 -14.63 -17.97
N VAL A 79 12.06 -13.60 -17.46
CA VAL A 79 12.85 -13.70 -16.22
C VAL A 79 11.95 -14.13 -15.04
N TRP A 80 10.76 -13.55 -14.93
CA TRP A 80 9.81 -13.92 -13.87
C TRP A 80 9.39 -15.39 -13.96
N ALA A 81 9.15 -15.91 -15.16
CA ALA A 81 8.77 -17.31 -15.36
C ALA A 81 9.90 -18.27 -14.96
N GLU A 82 11.16 -17.91 -15.24
CA GLU A 82 12.33 -18.69 -14.82
C GLU A 82 12.53 -18.64 -13.30
N GLU A 83 12.42 -17.46 -12.69
CA GLU A 83 12.59 -17.27 -11.25
C GLU A 83 11.51 -18.00 -10.44
N GLN A 84 10.27 -18.06 -10.94
CA GLN A 84 9.15 -18.66 -10.23
C GLN A 84 9.41 -20.12 -9.84
N ALA A 85 10.18 -20.88 -10.63
CA ALA A 85 10.55 -22.26 -10.33
C ALA A 85 11.52 -22.37 -9.14
N ALA A 86 12.27 -21.32 -8.83
CA ALA A 86 13.22 -21.25 -7.73
C ALA A 86 12.62 -20.66 -6.45
N LEU A 87 11.42 -20.07 -6.50
CA LEU A 87 10.78 -19.44 -5.36
C LEU A 87 10.23 -20.47 -4.36
N MET A 88 10.35 -20.13 -3.08
CA MET A 88 9.68 -20.89 -2.01
C MET A 88 8.17 -20.62 -2.01
N PRO A 89 7.35 -21.61 -1.60
CA PRO A 89 5.92 -21.38 -1.42
C PRO A 89 5.69 -20.29 -0.36
N LEU A 90 4.72 -19.41 -0.62
CA LEU A 90 4.39 -18.34 0.31
C LEU A 90 3.81 -18.92 1.61
N PRO A 91 4.32 -18.53 2.80
CA PRO A 91 3.71 -18.92 4.07
C PRO A 91 2.31 -18.31 4.22
N PRO A 92 1.51 -18.77 5.21
CA PRO A 92 0.18 -18.20 5.48
C PRO A 92 0.23 -16.67 5.61
N ALA A 93 -0.81 -15.98 5.14
CA ALA A 93 -0.83 -14.52 5.16
C ALA A 93 -0.68 -13.97 6.59
N PHE A 94 0.25 -13.03 6.77
CA PHE A 94 0.45 -12.34 8.05
C PHE A 94 -0.65 -11.31 8.30
N ASP A 95 -1.23 -11.32 9.50
CA ASP A 95 -2.20 -10.31 9.94
C ASP A 95 -1.51 -9.00 10.35
N GLY A 96 -1.25 -8.17 9.34
CA GLY A 96 -0.52 -6.91 9.45
C GLY A 96 -1.33 -5.72 9.95
N PHE A 97 -2.64 -5.85 10.16
CA PHE A 97 -3.47 -4.73 10.61
C PHE A 97 -3.90 -4.86 12.07
N ILE A 98 -4.26 -3.72 12.67
CA ILE A 98 -4.95 -3.71 13.96
C ILE A 98 -6.31 -3.07 13.71
N GLU A 99 -7.34 -3.89 13.90
CA GLU A 99 -8.72 -3.41 13.88
C GLU A 99 -9.08 -2.92 15.29
N LEU A 100 -9.50 -1.66 15.39
CA LEU A 100 -9.97 -1.08 16.64
C LEU A 100 -11.39 -0.56 16.44
N SER A 101 -12.35 -1.16 17.15
CA SER A 101 -13.70 -0.62 17.23
C SER A 101 -13.70 0.61 18.15
N LYS A 102 -14.06 1.77 17.60
CA LYS A 102 -14.18 3.04 18.34
C LYS A 102 -15.57 3.64 18.14
N ARG A 103 -16.05 4.36 19.15
CA ARG A 103 -17.34 5.05 19.06
C ARG A 103 -17.22 6.22 18.09
N VAL A 104 -18.17 6.30 17.18
CA VAL A 104 -18.30 7.42 16.25
C VAL A 104 -19.11 8.53 16.94
N SER A 105 -18.65 9.78 16.85
CA SER A 105 -19.45 10.92 17.29
C SER A 105 -20.70 11.07 16.40
N PRO A 106 -21.74 11.79 16.85
CA PRO A 106 -22.86 12.16 15.98
C PRO A 106 -22.46 12.93 14.72
N THR A 107 -21.24 13.50 14.68
CA THR A 107 -20.65 14.19 13.54
C THR A 107 -19.77 13.30 12.65
N CYS A 108 -19.82 11.98 12.81
CA CYS A 108 -19.02 11.00 12.05
C CYS A 108 -17.50 11.14 12.26
N LEU A 109 -17.09 11.63 13.43
CA LEU A 109 -15.69 11.73 13.83
C LEU A 109 -15.33 10.55 14.72
N ILE A 110 -14.13 9.99 14.50
CA ILE A 110 -13.55 8.95 15.35
C ILE A 110 -12.38 9.58 16.09
N SER A 111 -12.44 9.58 17.42
CA SER A 111 -11.34 10.03 18.27
C SER A 111 -10.33 8.89 18.44
N PHE A 112 -9.11 9.10 17.98
CA PHE A 112 -7.98 8.24 18.28
C PHE A 112 -7.18 8.85 19.43
N GLU A 113 -6.83 8.03 20.41
CA GLU A 113 -5.77 8.36 21.35
C GLU A 113 -4.43 8.01 20.67
N HIS A 114 -3.48 8.93 20.66
CA HIS A 114 -2.13 8.69 20.16
C HIS A 114 -1.10 9.15 21.20
N GLU A 115 -0.17 8.27 21.54
CA GLU A 115 1.17 8.69 21.98
C GLU A 115 1.89 9.18 20.73
N GLU A 116 1.97 10.51 20.57
CA GLU A 116 2.71 11.28 19.55
C GLU A 116 2.23 11.12 18.10
N ASP A 117 1.57 12.18 17.59
CA ASP A 117 1.06 12.42 16.22
C ASP A 117 -0.46 12.24 16.00
N GLN A 118 -1.17 13.37 16.09
CA GLN A 118 -2.61 13.49 15.86
C GLN A 118 -2.93 13.63 14.37
N GLU A 119 -3.54 12.61 13.76
CA GLU A 119 -4.32 12.78 12.53
C GLU A 119 -5.78 12.42 12.77
N THR A 120 -6.67 13.41 12.59
CA THR A 120 -8.13 13.21 12.62
C THR A 120 -8.58 12.67 11.26
N ILE A 121 -8.94 11.39 11.22
CA ILE A 121 -9.59 10.81 10.04
C ILE A 121 -11.07 11.23 10.07
N ARG A 122 -11.45 12.20 9.21
CA ARG A 122 -12.87 12.52 8.98
C ARG A 122 -13.50 11.36 8.20
N GLY A 123 -14.43 10.65 8.82
CA GLY A 123 -15.32 9.73 8.11
C GLY A 123 -16.39 10.50 7.34
N ASP A 124 -16.80 9.97 6.19
CA ASP A 124 -17.98 10.48 5.49
C ASP A 124 -19.24 10.29 6.37
N ARG A 125 -20.19 11.20 6.24
CA ARG A 125 -21.34 11.32 7.15
C ARG A 125 -22.32 10.14 6.98
N PHE A 126 -22.39 9.23 7.95
CA PHE A 126 -23.38 8.17 8.01
C PHE A 126 -24.09 8.17 9.39
N PRO A 127 -25.38 8.56 9.46
CA PRO A 127 -26.15 8.44 10.69
C PRO A 127 -26.32 6.96 11.03
N ASP A 128 -26.01 6.59 12.28
CA ASP A 128 -26.20 5.28 12.91
C ASP A 128 -25.26 4.12 12.49
N ALA A 129 -24.13 4.40 11.83
CA ALA A 129 -23.14 3.37 11.51
C ALA A 129 -22.15 3.10 12.66
N LYS A 130 -22.01 1.84 13.08
CA LYS A 130 -20.79 1.37 13.77
C LYS A 130 -19.65 1.44 12.75
N ALA A 131 -18.75 2.40 12.86
CA ALA A 131 -17.57 2.47 11.99
C ALA A 131 -16.42 1.65 12.61
N THR A 132 -15.97 0.64 11.88
CA THR A 132 -14.69 0.00 12.14
C THR A 132 -13.59 0.86 11.53
N ALA A 133 -12.66 1.34 12.35
CA ALA A 133 -11.48 2.05 11.88
C ALA A 133 -10.27 1.11 11.78
N PHE A 134 -9.62 1.11 10.63
CA PHE A 134 -8.42 0.33 10.37
C PHE A 134 -7.17 1.18 10.62
N ARG A 135 -6.30 0.77 11.57
CA ARG A 135 -4.98 1.40 11.74
C ARG A 135 -3.92 0.52 11.07
N ARG A 136 -3.31 1.02 9.99
CA ARG A 136 -2.03 0.48 9.49
C ARG A 136 -0.91 1.03 10.35
N HIS A 137 -0.19 0.16 11.06
CA HIS A 137 1.03 0.57 11.75
C HIS A 137 2.17 0.64 10.73
N SER A 138 2.57 1.85 10.35
CA SER A 138 3.86 2.06 9.71
C SER A 138 4.96 1.89 10.77
N PRO A 139 6.10 1.25 10.48
CA PRO A 139 7.23 1.25 11.41
C PRO A 139 7.76 2.68 11.57
N THR A 140 7.71 3.20 12.79
CA THR A 140 8.45 4.39 13.20
C THR A 140 9.94 4.03 13.28
N VAL A 141 10.74 4.58 12.38
CA VAL A 141 12.21 4.56 12.46
C VAL A 141 12.63 5.69 13.41
N PRO A 142 13.55 5.49 14.37
CA PRO A 142 13.96 6.55 15.30
C PRO A 142 14.65 7.68 14.53
N SER A 143 14.10 8.88 14.61
CA SER A 143 14.69 10.09 14.03
C SER A 143 15.82 10.60 14.94
N ALA A 144 17.06 10.52 14.46
CA ALA A 144 18.15 11.31 15.01
C ALA A 144 18.37 12.54 14.12
N CYS A 145 17.98 13.70 14.65
CA CYS A 145 18.45 15.05 14.29
C CYS A 145 17.92 15.70 12.97
N GLY A 146 17.33 16.90 13.14
CA GLY A 146 17.44 17.98 12.15
C GLY A 146 16.23 18.28 11.26
N SER A 147 15.28 19.03 11.82
CA SER A 147 14.26 19.85 11.15
C SER A 147 14.37 20.08 9.62
N ILE A 148 13.48 19.46 8.82
CA ILE A 148 12.92 20.05 7.59
C ILE A 148 11.46 19.57 7.42
N GLN A 149 10.50 20.49 7.53
CA GLN A 149 9.10 20.26 7.18
C GLN A 149 8.96 20.01 5.66
N THR A 150 8.51 18.83 5.26
CA THR A 150 7.87 18.64 3.94
C THR A 150 6.63 17.77 4.09
N GLY A 151 5.46 18.38 3.90
CA GLY A 151 4.16 17.73 4.03
C GLY A 151 3.90 16.76 2.87
N TRP A 152 3.73 15.48 3.21
CA TRP A 152 3.08 14.50 2.36
C TRP A 152 1.74 14.12 3.01
N LEU A 153 0.67 14.78 2.57
CA LEU A 153 -0.71 14.43 2.88
C LEU A 153 -1.00 13.00 2.39
N SER A 154 -0.85 12.04 3.28
CA SER A 154 -1.29 10.65 3.08
C SER A 154 -2.82 10.61 3.21
N ARG A 155 -3.53 10.58 2.09
CA ARG A 155 -4.98 10.27 2.09
C ARG A 155 -5.17 8.77 2.35
N PRO A 156 -5.83 8.33 3.44
CA PRO A 156 -6.23 6.94 3.57
C PRO A 156 -7.39 6.61 2.62
N LYS A 157 -7.24 5.57 1.80
CA LYS A 157 -8.31 4.93 1.03
C LYS A 157 -8.82 3.68 1.76
N ALA A 158 -10.15 3.52 1.69
CA ALA A 158 -11.00 2.38 2.03
C ALA A 158 -11.57 2.32 3.47
N VAL A 159 -12.88 2.62 3.56
CA VAL A 159 -13.81 2.13 4.59
C VAL A 159 -14.50 0.92 3.97
N SER A 160 -14.42 -0.25 4.61
CA SER A 160 -15.22 -1.42 4.24
C SER A 160 -16.35 -1.56 5.26
N CYS A 161 -17.61 -1.50 4.79
CA CYS A 161 -18.80 -1.73 5.60
C CYS A 161 -19.24 -3.18 5.42
N ALA A 162 -19.17 -3.99 6.49
CA ALA A 162 -19.89 -5.26 6.56
C ALA A 162 -21.23 -5.04 7.27
N ASN A 163 -22.35 -5.29 6.58
CA ASN A 163 -23.66 -5.38 7.20
C ASN A 163 -23.72 -6.66 8.05
N ILE A 164 -23.81 -6.51 9.38
CA ILE A 164 -24.18 -7.61 10.27
C ILE A 164 -25.71 -7.54 10.44
N PRO A 165 -26.49 -8.54 9.98
CA PRO A 165 -27.93 -8.55 10.19
C PRO A 165 -28.27 -8.77 11.68
N ALA A 166 -29.48 -8.31 12.03
CA ALA A 166 -30.01 -7.98 13.36
C ALA A 166 -29.82 -9.03 14.48
#